data_AF-A0A3T1DDB0-F1
#
_entry.id   AF-A0A3T1DDB0-F1
#
_cell.length_a   1.000
_cell.length_b   1.000
_cell.length_c   1.000
_cell.angle_alpha   90.00
_cell.angle_beta   90.00
_cell.angle_gamma   90.00
#
_symmetry.space_group_name_H-M   'P 1'
#
loop_
_entity.id
_entity.type
_entity.pdbx_description
1 polymer ?
#
loop_
_entity_poly.entity_id
_entity_poly.type
_entity_poly.pdbx_seq_one_letter_code
_entity_poly.pdbx_strand_id
1 'polypeptide(L)'
;MTISKNGSRKISVGQETFNWVITPLVKGILVLNVQHDEYKGQLIRVNIESDINEFWIEFPNVESLNNKIVKPAEVATIITKAIKQGWSPRGRGSPLSFKLSGENLIPC
;
A
#
# COMPACT_ATOMS: atom_id res chain seq x y z
N MET A 1 9.40 6.95 9.38
CA MET A 1 8.08 7.51 9.01
C MET A 1 7.01 6.50 9.41
N THR A 2 5.98 6.91 10.15
CA THR A 2 4.87 6.02 10.57
C THR A 2 3.65 6.40 9.74
N ILE A 3 2.84 5.42 9.33
CA ILE A 3 1.59 5.71 8.61
C ILE A 3 0.67 6.55 9.51
N SER A 4 0.24 7.71 9.02
CA SER A 4 -0.74 8.57 9.71
C SER A 4 -2.09 7.86 9.79
N LYS A 5 -2.78 7.93 10.94
CA LYS A 5 -4.05 7.22 11.17
C LYS A 5 -5.22 7.68 10.28
N ASN A 6 -5.13 8.87 9.69
CA ASN A 6 -6.19 9.37 8.80
C ASN A 6 -6.11 8.66 7.43
N GLY A 7 -7.18 7.96 7.05
CA GLY A 7 -7.27 7.24 5.78
C GLY A 7 -6.61 5.86 5.75
N SER A 8 -5.97 5.43 6.85
CA SER A 8 -5.43 4.07 6.95
C SER A 8 -6.53 3.05 7.22
N ARG A 9 -6.47 1.90 6.56
CA ARG A 9 -7.34 0.75 6.75
C ARG A 9 -6.58 -0.39 7.40
N LYS A 10 -7.28 -1.23 8.14
CA LYS A 10 -6.70 -2.46 8.73
C LYS A 10 -6.98 -3.68 7.85
N ILE A 11 -6.06 -4.63 7.85
CA ILE A 11 -6.26 -5.95 7.26
C ILE A 11 -5.51 -7.00 8.08
N SER A 12 -6.12 -8.17 8.23
CA SER A 12 -5.47 -9.33 8.83
C SER A 12 -4.99 -10.27 7.72
N VAL A 13 -3.72 -10.66 7.77
CA VAL A 13 -3.11 -11.63 6.84
C VAL A 13 -2.46 -12.72 7.68
N GLY A 14 -3.03 -13.92 7.66
CA GLY A 14 -2.67 -14.98 8.61
C GLY A 14 -3.07 -14.58 10.03
N GLN A 15 -2.10 -14.62 10.96
CA GLN A 15 -2.28 -14.21 12.36
C GLN A 15 -1.80 -12.79 12.65
N GLU A 16 -1.36 -12.05 11.62
CA GLU A 16 -0.78 -10.71 11.77
C GLU A 16 -1.77 -9.64 11.27
N THR A 17 -1.77 -8.48 11.92
CA THR A 17 -2.60 -7.35 11.53
C THR A 17 -1.74 -6.20 11.02
N PHE A 18 -2.18 -5.62 9.90
CA PHE A 18 -1.45 -4.57 9.19
C PHE A 18 -2.33 -3.34 9.00
N ASN A 19 -1.70 -2.17 9.05
CA ASN A 19 -2.28 -0.92 8.57
C ASN A 19 -1.78 -0.66 7.15
N TRP A 20 -2.69 -0.23 6.28
CA TRP A 20 -2.35 0.16 4.93
C TRP A 20 -3.06 1.44 4.53
N VAL A 21 -2.43 2.22 3.67
CA VAL A 21 -2.98 3.45 3.12
C VAL A 21 -2.56 3.58 1.67
N ILE A 22 -3.45 4.13 0.84
CA ILE A 22 -3.13 4.49 -0.54
C ILE A 22 -3.08 6.00 -0.64
N THR A 23 -1.98 6.49 -1.20
CA THR A 23 -1.77 7.91 -1.46
C THR A 23 -1.41 8.09 -2.93
N PRO A 24 -1.97 9.09 -3.63
CA PRO A 24 -1.46 9.47 -4.94
C PRO A 24 -0.01 9.99 -4.80
N LEU A 25 0.89 9.59 -5.70
CA LEU A 25 2.28 10.09 -5.72
C LEU A 25 2.49 11.12 -6.83
N VAL A 26 2.18 10.74 -8.06
CA VAL A 26 2.20 11.59 -9.26
C VAL A 26 1.07 11.15 -10.19
N LYS A 27 0.82 11.90 -11.27
CA LYS A 27 -0.20 11.55 -12.27
C LYS A 27 -0.04 10.10 -12.73
N GLY A 28 -1.11 9.30 -12.60
CA GLY A 28 -1.14 7.89 -12.97
C GLY A 28 -0.42 6.91 -12.03
N ILE A 29 0.12 7.36 -10.88
CA ILE A 29 0.81 6.49 -9.93
C ILE A 29 0.20 6.63 -8.54
N LEU A 30 -0.32 5.51 -8.04
CA LEU A 30 -0.72 5.34 -6.64
C LEU A 30 0.39 4.67 -5.86
N VAL A 31 0.48 5.01 -4.58
CA VAL A 31 1.42 4.38 -3.65
C VAL A 31 0.65 3.76 -2.50
N LEU A 32 0.75 2.42 -2.41
CA LEU A 32 0.30 1.65 -1.26
C LEU A 32 1.43 1.61 -0.24
N ASN A 33 1.20 2.16 0.95
CA ASN A 33 2.09 1.98 2.09
C ASN A 33 1.47 0.96 3.05
N VAL A 34 2.24 -0.02 3.49
CA VAL A 34 1.82 -1.03 4.46
C VAL A 34 2.82 -1.10 5.61
N GLN A 35 2.30 -1.18 6.83
CA GLN A 35 3.07 -1.34 8.05
C GLN A 35 2.32 -2.28 8.99
N HIS A 36 3.05 -3.02 9.83
CA HIS A 36 2.43 -3.80 10.90
C HIS A 36 1.64 -2.89 11.85
N ASP A 37 0.50 -3.37 12.38
CA ASP A 37 -0.38 -2.57 13.24
C ASP A 37 0.22 -2.29 14.61
N GLU A 38 0.70 -3.34 15.28
CA GLU A 38 1.22 -3.25 16.65
C GLU A 38 2.67 -2.77 16.71
N TYR A 39 3.49 -3.17 15.74
CA TYR A 39 4.91 -2.82 15.71
C TYR A 39 5.15 -1.67 14.74
N LYS A 40 5.94 -0.67 15.18
CA LYS A 40 6.61 0.28 14.26
C LYS A 40 7.75 -0.42 13.51
N GLY A 41 7.44 -1.54 12.88
CA GLY A 41 8.39 -2.31 12.08
C GLY A 41 8.55 -1.72 10.69
N GLN A 42 9.21 -2.49 9.83
CA GLN A 42 9.62 -2.10 8.50
C GLN A 42 8.39 -1.83 7.63
N LEU A 43 8.38 -0.67 6.99
CA LEU A 43 7.33 -0.26 6.07
C LEU A 43 7.62 -0.83 4.67
N ILE A 44 6.58 -1.24 3.95
CA ILE A 44 6.68 -1.45 2.50
C ILE A 44 5.93 -0.35 1.76
N ARG A 45 6.52 0.05 0.64
CA ARG A 45 5.95 1.00 -0.29
C ARG A 45 5.80 0.30 -1.63
N VAL A 46 4.59 0.29 -2.19
CA VAL A 46 4.30 -0.36 -3.46
C VAL A 46 3.74 0.67 -4.43
N ASN A 47 4.46 0.90 -5.53
CA ASN A 47 4.03 1.77 -6.61
C ASN A 47 3.09 0.98 -7.53
N ILE A 48 1.88 1.50 -7.71
CA ILE A 48 0.80 0.90 -8.49
C ILE A 48 0.49 1.83 -9.66
N GLU A 49 0.72 1.34 -10.88
CA GLU A 49 0.32 2.06 -12.09
C GLU A 49 -1.22 2.05 -12.19
N SER A 50 -1.78 3.26 -12.28
CA SER A 50 -3.20 3.49 -12.31
C SER A 50 -3.56 4.33 -13.53
N ASP A 51 -4.50 3.85 -14.33
CA ASP A 51 -5.10 4.56 -15.47
C ASP A 51 -6.04 5.70 -15.01
N ILE A 52 -5.82 6.21 -13.80
CA ILE A 52 -6.63 7.25 -13.17
C ILE A 52 -6.30 8.56 -13.87
N ASN A 53 -7.26 9.00 -14.69
CA ASN A 53 -7.22 10.17 -15.58
C ASN A 53 -6.82 11.46 -14.85
N GLU A 54 -6.10 12.36 -15.49
CA GLU A 54 -5.41 13.51 -14.89
C GLU A 54 -6.29 14.64 -14.30
N PHE A 55 -7.62 14.47 -14.31
CA PHE A 55 -8.62 15.44 -13.84
C PHE A 55 -8.99 15.34 -12.35
N TRP A 56 -8.40 14.42 -11.59
CA TRP A 56 -8.78 14.18 -10.19
C TRP A 56 -8.13 15.11 -9.15
N ILE A 57 -7.28 16.04 -9.57
CA ILE A 57 -6.59 16.98 -8.66
C ILE A 57 -7.53 18.14 -8.21
N GLU A 58 -8.66 18.37 -8.88
CA GLU A 58 -9.50 19.56 -8.64
C GLU A 58 -10.78 19.34 -7.82
N PHE A 59 -11.04 18.14 -7.28
CA PHE A 59 -12.27 17.88 -6.52
C PHE A 59 -11.98 17.40 -5.08
N PRO A 60 -11.92 18.31 -4.10
CA PRO A 60 -11.62 17.97 -2.69
C PRO A 60 -12.77 17.27 -1.94
N ASN A 61 -13.96 17.10 -2.53
CA ASN A 61 -15.17 16.62 -1.86
C ASN A 61 -15.91 15.50 -2.62
N VAL A 62 -15.20 14.42 -2.95
CA VAL A 62 -15.82 13.22 -3.54
C VAL A 62 -15.60 12.03 -2.60
N GLU A 63 -16.60 11.78 -1.74
CA GLU A 63 -16.60 10.74 -0.69
C GLU A 63 -16.63 9.28 -1.22
N SER A 64 -16.77 9.08 -2.53
CA SER A 64 -16.59 7.75 -3.13
C SER A 64 -16.23 7.89 -4.59
N LEU A 65 -14.93 8.05 -4.82
CA LEU A 65 -14.38 7.83 -6.14
C LEU A 65 -14.23 6.33 -6.39
N ASN A 66 -14.72 5.88 -7.54
CA ASN A 66 -14.32 4.63 -8.17
C ASN A 66 -12.82 4.69 -8.51
N ASN A 67 -12.00 4.60 -7.48
CA ASN A 67 -10.58 4.30 -7.60
C ASN A 67 -10.47 2.96 -8.33
N LYS A 68 -9.32 2.64 -8.92
CA LYS A 68 -8.92 1.24 -8.98
C LYS A 68 -8.95 0.77 -7.52
N ILE A 69 -10.09 0.22 -7.07
CA ILE A 69 -10.34 -0.09 -5.67
C ILE A 69 -9.36 -1.22 -5.38
N VAL A 70 -8.15 -0.89 -4.92
CA VAL A 70 -7.21 -1.89 -4.46
C VAL A 70 -7.94 -2.64 -3.37
N LYS A 71 -8.34 -3.87 -3.70
CA LYS A 71 -9.21 -4.64 -2.82
C LYS A 71 -8.38 -5.09 -1.63
N PRO A 72 -8.98 -5.26 -0.44
CA PRO A 72 -8.29 -5.89 0.67
C PRO A 72 -7.64 -7.22 0.28
N ALA A 73 -8.29 -8.01 -0.58
CA ALA A 73 -7.72 -9.25 -1.11
C ALA A 73 -6.38 -9.04 -1.85
N GLU A 74 -6.27 -7.99 -2.69
CA GLU A 74 -5.03 -7.68 -3.39
C GLU A 74 -3.95 -7.20 -2.42
N VAL A 75 -4.32 -6.40 -1.41
CA VAL A 75 -3.39 -5.98 -0.34
C VAL A 75 -2.84 -7.21 0.40
N ALA A 76 -3.69 -8.19 0.72
CA ALA A 76 -3.27 -9.43 1.36
C ALA A 76 -2.29 -10.23 0.48
N THR A 77 -2.54 -10.30 -0.83
CA THR A 77 -1.63 -10.91 -1.79
C THR A 77 -0.28 -10.19 -1.85
N ILE A 78 -0.28 -8.86 -1.89
CA ILE A 78 0.93 -8.03 -1.88
C ILE A 78 1.74 -8.28 -0.60
N ILE A 79 1.11 -8.24 0.56
CA ILE A 79 1.74 -8.52 1.86
C ILE A 79 2.39 -9.91 1.85
N THR A 80 1.65 -10.92 1.41
CA THR A 80 2.14 -12.31 1.36
C THR A 80 3.35 -12.44 0.42
N LYS A 81 3.31 -11.80 -0.75
CA LYS A 81 4.42 -11.78 -1.71
C LYS A 81 5.64 -11.04 -1.15
N ALA A 82 5.44 -9.89 -0.52
CA ALA A 82 6.53 -9.12 0.10
C ALA A 82 7.23 -9.91 1.21
N ILE A 83 6.48 -10.60 2.08
CA ILE A 83 7.05 -11.47 3.13
C ILE A 83 7.89 -12.58 2.50
N LYS A 84 7.38 -13.24 1.44
CA LYS A 84 8.14 -14.27 0.69
C LYS A 84 9.42 -13.72 0.04
N GLN A 85 9.45 -12.43 -0.28
CA GLN A 85 10.63 -11.74 -0.83
C GLN A 85 11.58 -11.21 0.25
N GLY A 86 11.35 -11.51 1.53
CA GLY A 86 12.24 -11.15 2.63
C GLY A 86 11.86 -9.89 3.38
N TRP A 87 10.67 -9.31 3.15
CA TRP A 87 10.18 -8.25 4.01
C TRP A 87 9.90 -8.78 5.43
N SER A 88 10.47 -8.09 6.43
CA SER A 88 10.26 -8.40 7.84
C SER A 88 9.35 -7.36 8.51
N PRO A 89 8.04 -7.61 8.63
CA PRO A 89 7.08 -6.61 9.12
C PRO A 89 7.26 -6.24 10.59
N ARG A 90 7.82 -7.14 11.41
CA ARG A 90 8.14 -6.89 12.82
C ARG A 90 9.53 -6.26 13.01
N GLY A 91 10.47 -6.53 12.09
CA GLY A 91 11.83 -6.02 12.15
C GLY A 91 11.85 -4.50 11.95
N ARG A 92 12.75 -3.79 12.64
CA ARG A 92 13.02 -2.39 12.29
C ARG A 92 13.94 -2.36 11.07
N GLY A 93 13.67 -1.46 10.13
CA GLY A 93 14.49 -1.32 8.94
C GLY A 93 14.05 -0.16 8.07
N SER A 94 14.88 0.17 7.08
CA SER A 94 14.53 1.12 6.03
C SER A 94 13.31 0.61 5.25
N PRO A 95 12.41 1.51 4.81
CA PRO A 95 11.28 1.10 3.98
C PRO A 95 11.74 0.33 2.74
N LEU A 96 11.10 -0.80 2.45
CA LEU A 96 11.33 -1.53 1.20
C LEU A 96 10.38 -1.00 0.14
N SER A 97 10.91 -0.79 -1.07
CA SER A 97 10.13 -0.30 -2.19
C SER A 97 9.90 -1.41 -3.20
N PHE A 98 8.69 -1.46 -3.73
CA PHE A 98 8.29 -2.40 -4.76
C PHE A 98 7.49 -1.69 -5.85
N LYS A 99 7.48 -2.26 -7.04
CA LYS A 99 6.56 -1.93 -8.14
C LYS A 99 5.60 -3.10 -8.33
N LEU A 100 4.31 -2.79 -8.47
CA LEU A 100 3.30 -3.74 -8.90
C LEU A 100 3.18 -3.66 -10.43
N SER A 101 3.62 -4.72 -11.11
CA SER A 101 3.54 -4.87 -12.57
C SER A 101 2.62 -6.03 -12.90
N GLY A 102 1.38 -5.72 -13.29
CA GLY A 102 0.30 -6.71 -13.41
C GLY A 102 0.03 -7.37 -12.06
N GLU A 103 0.16 -8.70 -11.97
CA GLU A 103 0.01 -9.44 -10.72
C GLU A 103 1.34 -9.63 -9.96
N ASN A 104 2.47 -9.20 -10.52
CA ASN A 104 3.80 -9.45 -9.96
C ASN A 104 4.30 -8.28 -9.11
N LEU A 105 4.91 -8.60 -7.98
CA LEU A 105 5.56 -7.64 -7.10
C LEU A 105 7.07 -7.68 -7.35
N ILE A 106 7.64 -6.57 -7.83
CA ILE A 106 9.05 -6.45 -8.22
C ILE A 106 9.75 -5.52 -7.22
N PRO A 107 10.88 -5.91 -6.60
CA PRO A 107 11.65 -5.04 -5.70
C PRO A 107 12.30 -3.88 -6.48
N CYS A 108 12.35 -2.70 -5.87
CA CYS A 108 12.96 -1.49 -6.43
C CYS A 108 14.10 -0.97 -5.56
#